data_AF-M4SX11-F1
#
_entry.id   AF-M4SX11-F1
#
_cell.length_a   1.000
_cell.length_b   1.000
_cell.length_c   1.000
_cell.angle_alpha   90.00
_cell.angle_beta   90.00
_cell.angle_gamma   90.00
#
_symmetry.space_group_name_H-M   'P 1'
#
loop_
_entity.id
_entity.type
_entity.pdbx_description
1 polymer ?
#
loop_
_entity_poly.entity_id
_entity_poly.type
_entity_poly.pdbx_seq_one_letter_code
_entity_poly.pdbx_strand_id
1 'polypeptide(L)'
;MLQRHQIASVSVILLWALQTADAGAGGRLKANGWTAACRLASELDKVEQKAAHRLATPITAVNDYLKQYFRTAIYTEAYRNGHYTAADRALLTYYASKADTAAAELTPSAVAKLATAVRDAARAEGSIRDFIGAMAQISTTSGTDGCLERETGSDTHRPHSDGFSGHSSGCKISTTALAPTDVDTQHFTQTGYDGGLQTAAAVATNTDTGANACALTGTKGTSRLLDGQNGDTAIEGSPSFPSGLYYIHTNGTQRQATGSLSMAEATTPTLKAAHDAYLTTKYTPASYKFETAEQLKESPDFRTIYAMLVKKKDTLGQPEE
;
A
#
# COMPACT_ATOMS: atom_id res chain seq x y z
N MET A 1 77.91 5.82 43.05
CA MET A 1 77.23 6.75 42.14
C MET A 1 77.48 6.31 40.70
N LEU A 2 76.52 5.65 40.05
CA LEU A 2 75.96 6.07 38.77
C LEU A 2 74.82 5.10 38.41
N GLN A 3 73.68 5.69 38.08
CA GLN A 3 72.35 5.10 38.07
C GLN A 3 71.91 4.81 36.64
N ARG A 4 71.32 3.64 36.44
CA ARG A 4 70.61 3.18 35.23
C ARG A 4 69.21 3.82 35.15
N HIS A 5 68.57 3.65 33.99
CA HIS A 5 67.15 3.88 33.62
C HIS A 5 66.93 5.11 32.73
N GLN A 6 66.77 4.94 31.41
CA GLN A 6 65.67 4.36 30.62
C GLN A 6 64.64 5.40 30.18
N ILE A 7 64.47 5.42 28.86
CA ILE A 7 63.59 6.21 28.01
C ILE A 7 62.15 5.72 28.18
N ALA A 8 61.18 6.63 28.29
CA ALA A 8 59.80 6.34 27.94
C ALA A 8 59.09 7.62 27.47
N SER A 9 58.90 7.69 26.15
CA SER A 9 58.11 8.68 25.43
C SER A 9 56.62 8.49 25.74
N VAL A 10 55.93 9.53 26.22
CA VAL A 10 54.47 9.52 26.43
C VAL A 10 53.80 10.14 25.20
N SER A 11 53.26 9.29 24.32
CA SER A 11 52.32 9.69 23.28
C SER A 11 50.91 9.72 23.88
N VAL A 12 50.35 10.91 24.08
CA VAL A 12 48.94 11.11 24.44
C VAL A 12 48.11 11.00 23.16
N ILE A 13 47.50 9.85 22.94
CA ILE A 13 46.44 9.67 21.94
C ILE A 13 45.14 10.18 22.57
N LEU A 14 44.70 11.38 22.17
CA LEU A 14 43.34 11.83 22.38
C LEU A 14 42.39 10.94 21.55
N LEU A 15 41.85 9.91 22.19
CA LEU A 15 40.69 9.19 21.69
C LEU A 15 39.49 10.14 21.77
N TRP A 16 39.11 10.73 20.65
CA TRP A 16 37.77 11.23 20.45
C TRP A 16 36.83 10.03 20.37
N ALA A 17 36.44 9.50 21.53
CA ALA A 17 35.20 8.77 21.63
C ALA A 17 34.09 9.80 21.44
N LEU A 18 33.64 9.98 20.20
CA LEU A 18 32.25 10.35 19.96
C LEU A 18 31.43 9.30 20.71
N GLN A 19 30.99 9.63 21.91
CA GLN A 19 29.88 8.96 22.55
C GLN A 19 28.69 9.20 21.61
N THR A 20 28.51 8.31 20.64
CA THR A 20 27.22 8.12 20.02
C THR A 20 26.31 7.75 21.18
N ALA A 21 25.44 8.67 21.58
CA ALA A 21 24.40 8.39 22.56
C ALA A 21 23.68 7.12 22.09
N ASP A 22 23.90 6.02 22.81
CA ASP A 22 23.32 4.74 22.44
C ASP A 22 21.80 4.88 22.54
N ALA A 23 21.12 4.63 21.42
CA ALA A 23 19.68 4.56 21.38
C ALA A 23 19.17 3.58 22.44
N GLY A 24 18.15 4.00 23.19
CA GLY A 24 17.68 3.29 24.37
C GLY A 24 16.47 2.42 24.05
N ALA A 25 16.45 1.19 24.57
CA ALA A 25 15.19 0.47 24.71
C ALA A 25 14.22 1.34 25.53
N GLY A 26 12.96 1.40 25.11
CA GLY A 26 11.98 2.34 25.67
C GLY A 26 12.10 3.77 25.14
N GLY A 27 12.95 4.02 24.14
CA GLY A 27 13.01 5.27 23.39
C GLY A 27 11.81 5.47 22.46
N ARG A 28 11.59 6.69 22.01
CA ARG A 28 10.49 7.03 21.10
C ARG A 28 10.76 6.42 19.73
N LEU A 29 9.72 6.08 18.98
CA LEU A 29 9.94 5.71 17.58
C LEU A 29 10.52 6.90 16.82
N LYS A 30 11.59 6.65 16.07
CA LYS A 30 12.27 7.69 15.28
C LYS A 30 11.40 8.20 14.15
N ALA A 31 11.54 9.50 13.88
CA ALA A 31 10.77 10.25 12.88
C ALA A 31 10.75 9.56 11.52
N ASN A 32 11.93 9.16 11.03
CA ASN A 32 12.08 8.46 9.75
C ASN A 32 11.32 7.13 9.68
N GLY A 33 11.22 6.40 10.78
CA GLY A 33 10.54 5.12 10.85
C GLY A 33 9.03 5.28 10.85
N TRP A 34 8.49 6.05 11.80
CA TRP A 34 7.03 6.15 11.96
C TRP A 34 6.37 7.00 10.86
N THR A 35 7.04 8.03 10.33
CA THR A 35 6.50 8.78 9.17
C THR A 35 6.52 7.95 7.89
N ALA A 36 7.50 7.05 7.72
CA ALA A 36 7.50 6.10 6.61
C ALA A 36 6.36 5.07 6.73
N ALA A 37 5.98 4.65 7.95
CA ALA A 37 4.77 3.87 8.16
C ALA A 37 3.50 4.64 7.76
N CYS A 38 3.41 5.95 8.08
CA CYS A 38 2.31 6.79 7.61
C CYS A 38 2.24 6.91 6.09
N ARG A 39 3.39 7.00 5.41
CA ARG A 39 3.43 6.96 3.94
C ARG A 39 2.92 5.64 3.40
N LEU A 40 3.35 4.51 3.99
CA LEU A 40 2.83 3.20 3.61
C LEU A 40 1.30 3.13 3.76
N ALA A 41 0.73 3.62 4.87
CA ALA A 41 -0.72 3.72 5.02
C ALA A 41 -1.37 4.56 3.91
N SER A 42 -0.80 5.71 3.55
CA SER A 42 -1.32 6.50 2.43
C SER A 42 -1.26 5.77 1.08
N GLU A 43 -0.24 4.93 0.85
CA GLU A 43 -0.15 4.15 -0.39
C GLU A 43 -1.11 2.96 -0.39
N LEU A 44 -1.46 2.40 0.78
CA LEU A 44 -2.47 1.36 0.91
C LEU A 44 -3.88 1.88 0.62
N ASP A 45 -4.23 3.08 1.06
CA ASP A 45 -5.47 3.79 0.66
C ASP A 45 -5.61 3.84 -0.87
N LYS A 46 -4.51 4.16 -1.57
CA LYS A 46 -4.49 4.17 -3.05
C LYS A 46 -4.69 2.78 -3.65
N VAL A 47 -4.18 1.72 -3.03
CA VAL A 47 -4.45 0.33 -3.46
C VAL A 47 -5.94 0.03 -3.34
N GLU A 48 -6.60 0.45 -2.25
CA GLU A 48 -8.05 0.30 -2.07
C GLU A 48 -8.83 1.03 -3.16
N GLN A 49 -8.50 2.30 -3.42
CA GLN A 49 -9.14 3.12 -4.46
C GLN A 49 -8.98 2.49 -5.85
N LYS A 50 -7.77 2.04 -6.17
CA LYS A 50 -7.47 1.38 -7.45
C LYS A 50 -8.23 0.06 -7.57
N ALA A 51 -8.28 -0.78 -6.54
CA ALA A 51 -9.06 -2.02 -6.55
C ALA A 51 -10.56 -1.76 -6.76
N ALA A 52 -11.13 -0.76 -6.08
CA ALA A 52 -12.52 -0.34 -6.26
C ALA A 52 -12.76 0.18 -7.70
N HIS A 53 -11.82 0.93 -8.26
CA HIS A 53 -11.87 1.36 -9.66
C HIS A 53 -11.87 0.15 -10.62
N ARG A 54 -11.03 -0.86 -10.37
CA ARG A 54 -10.99 -2.09 -11.19
C ARG A 54 -12.30 -2.89 -11.16
N LEU A 55 -13.06 -2.81 -10.07
CA LEU A 55 -14.42 -3.36 -9.99
C LEU A 55 -15.45 -2.53 -10.76
N ALA A 56 -15.37 -1.20 -10.67
CA ALA A 56 -16.38 -0.29 -11.21
C ALA A 56 -16.26 -0.07 -12.73
N THR A 57 -15.05 -0.10 -13.27
CA THR A 57 -14.78 0.26 -14.67
C THR A 57 -15.42 -0.69 -15.68
N PRO A 58 -15.34 -2.03 -15.55
CA PRO A 58 -16.01 -2.92 -16.48
C PRO A 58 -17.54 -2.73 -16.49
N ILE A 59 -18.18 -2.52 -15.33
CA ILE A 59 -19.63 -2.26 -15.24
C ILE A 59 -20.00 -0.97 -15.99
N THR A 60 -19.19 0.08 -15.80
CA THR A 60 -19.38 1.34 -16.52
C THR A 60 -19.22 1.14 -18.03
N ALA A 61 -18.22 0.35 -18.44
CA ALA A 61 -17.98 0.03 -19.83
C ALA A 61 -19.15 -0.74 -20.48
N VAL A 62 -19.71 -1.75 -19.80
CA VAL A 62 -20.91 -2.47 -20.23
C VAL A 62 -22.05 -1.49 -20.49
N ASN A 63 -22.36 -0.64 -19.51
CA ASN A 63 -23.45 0.33 -19.61
C ASN A 63 -23.25 1.30 -20.79
N ASP A 64 -22.04 1.80 -20.99
CA ASP A 64 -21.77 2.77 -22.05
C ASP A 64 -21.75 2.14 -23.45
N TYR A 65 -21.24 0.92 -23.60
CA TYR A 65 -21.37 0.18 -24.86
C TYR A 65 -22.84 -0.14 -25.18
N LEU A 66 -23.64 -0.58 -24.19
CA LEU A 66 -25.07 -0.82 -24.39
C LEU A 66 -25.84 0.47 -24.72
N LYS A 67 -25.49 1.62 -24.12
CA LYS A 67 -26.07 2.91 -24.53
C LYS A 67 -25.79 3.22 -25.99
N GLN A 68 -24.57 2.97 -26.49
CA GLN A 68 -24.24 3.19 -27.90
C GLN A 68 -24.97 2.22 -28.83
N TYR A 69 -25.08 0.95 -28.42
CA TYR A 69 -25.92 -0.03 -29.09
C TYR A 69 -27.35 0.50 -29.25
N PHE A 70 -27.99 0.89 -28.15
CA PHE A 70 -29.38 1.35 -28.18
C PHE A 70 -29.56 2.66 -28.94
N ARG A 71 -28.63 3.62 -28.83
CA ARG A 71 -28.65 4.85 -29.65
C ARG A 71 -28.64 4.52 -31.15
N THR A 72 -27.79 3.58 -31.56
CA THR A 72 -27.68 3.14 -32.95
C THR A 72 -28.95 2.42 -33.43
N ALA A 73 -29.50 1.53 -32.61
CA ALA A 73 -30.74 0.82 -32.90
C ALA A 73 -31.94 1.80 -33.00
N ILE A 74 -32.14 2.64 -31.99
CA ILE A 74 -33.23 3.63 -31.95
C ILE A 74 -33.16 4.58 -33.15
N TYR A 75 -31.96 5.06 -33.50
CA TYR A 75 -31.79 5.91 -34.69
C TYR A 75 -32.24 5.18 -35.97
N THR A 76 -31.88 3.91 -36.12
CA THR A 76 -32.24 3.11 -37.29
C THR A 76 -33.75 2.85 -37.36
N GLU A 77 -34.38 2.52 -36.22
CA GLU A 77 -35.84 2.37 -36.15
C GLU A 77 -36.56 3.67 -36.51
N ALA A 78 -36.20 4.78 -35.86
CA ALA A 78 -36.91 6.04 -35.97
C ALA A 78 -36.68 6.77 -37.29
N TYR A 79 -35.46 6.74 -37.82
CA TYR A 79 -35.07 7.53 -39.00
C TYR A 79 -34.84 6.72 -40.27
N ARG A 80 -34.72 5.38 -40.16
CA ARG A 80 -34.59 4.48 -41.31
C ARG A 80 -35.76 3.49 -41.41
N ASN A 81 -36.85 3.72 -40.67
CA ASN A 81 -38.04 2.85 -40.65
C ASN A 81 -37.70 1.38 -40.37
N GLY A 82 -36.73 1.13 -39.50
CA GLY A 82 -36.29 -0.23 -39.15
C GLY A 82 -35.45 -0.93 -40.23
N HIS A 83 -35.02 -0.23 -41.28
CA HIS A 83 -34.13 -0.80 -42.30
C HIS A 83 -32.67 -0.80 -41.85
N TYR A 84 -32.22 -1.92 -41.27
CA TYR A 84 -30.82 -2.16 -40.92
C TYR A 84 -30.00 -2.63 -42.13
N THR A 85 -28.97 -1.87 -42.46
CA THR A 85 -27.92 -2.33 -43.40
C THR A 85 -27.01 -3.36 -42.74
N ALA A 86 -26.23 -4.10 -43.55
CA ALA A 86 -25.23 -5.02 -43.01
C ALA A 86 -24.17 -4.29 -42.15
N ALA A 87 -23.84 -3.04 -42.50
CA ALA A 87 -22.92 -2.21 -41.71
C ALA A 87 -23.52 -1.81 -40.36
N ASP A 88 -24.82 -1.47 -40.30
CA ASP A 88 -25.51 -1.17 -39.03
C ASP A 88 -25.51 -2.41 -38.12
N ARG A 89 -25.78 -3.59 -38.68
CA ARG A 89 -25.72 -4.86 -37.93
C ARG A 89 -24.32 -5.16 -37.42
N ALA A 90 -23.29 -4.89 -38.22
CA ALA A 90 -21.89 -5.05 -37.79
C ALA A 90 -21.54 -4.11 -36.63
N LEU A 91 -21.99 -2.85 -36.69
CA LEU A 91 -21.77 -1.89 -35.60
C LEU A 91 -22.50 -2.27 -34.31
N LEU A 92 -23.76 -2.71 -34.41
CA LEU A 92 -24.51 -3.23 -33.28
C LEU A 92 -23.83 -4.47 -32.67
N THR A 93 -23.41 -5.41 -33.50
CA THR A 93 -22.70 -6.62 -33.05
C THR A 93 -21.38 -6.28 -32.37
N TYR A 94 -20.66 -5.27 -32.87
CA TYR A 94 -19.44 -4.77 -32.24
C TYR A 94 -19.69 -4.22 -30.84
N TYR A 95 -20.68 -3.33 -30.67
CA TYR A 95 -20.99 -2.80 -29.34
C TYR A 95 -21.46 -3.88 -28.38
N ALA A 96 -22.28 -4.85 -28.85
CA ALA A 96 -22.70 -5.98 -28.03
C ALA A 96 -21.50 -6.85 -27.61
N SER A 97 -20.58 -7.15 -28.53
CA SER A 97 -19.37 -7.93 -28.24
C SER A 97 -18.43 -7.23 -27.26
N LYS A 98 -18.27 -5.90 -27.37
CA LYS A 98 -17.49 -5.12 -26.40
C LYS A 98 -18.13 -5.08 -25.01
N ALA A 99 -19.47 -4.97 -24.94
CA ALA A 99 -20.19 -5.08 -23.68
C ALA A 99 -20.01 -6.46 -23.05
N ASP A 100 -20.13 -7.54 -23.84
CA ASP A 100 -19.93 -8.91 -23.36
C ASP A 100 -18.50 -9.13 -22.85
N THR A 101 -17.49 -8.64 -23.56
CA THR A 101 -16.08 -8.70 -23.14
C THR A 101 -15.86 -7.99 -21.79
N ALA A 102 -16.42 -6.80 -21.61
CA ALA A 102 -16.33 -6.09 -20.33
C ALA A 102 -17.08 -6.82 -19.20
N ALA A 103 -18.25 -7.39 -19.49
CA ALA A 103 -19.00 -8.18 -18.51
C ALA A 103 -18.25 -9.45 -18.08
N ALA A 104 -17.51 -10.07 -19.00
CA ALA A 104 -16.71 -11.27 -18.74
C ALA A 104 -15.57 -11.03 -17.74
N GLU A 105 -15.13 -9.78 -17.54
CA GLU A 105 -14.16 -9.45 -16.48
C GLU A 105 -14.76 -9.54 -15.07
N LEU A 106 -16.08 -9.49 -14.94
CA LEU A 106 -16.81 -9.47 -13.65
C LEU A 106 -17.25 -10.86 -13.20
N THR A 107 -16.39 -11.86 -13.38
CA THR A 107 -16.67 -13.19 -12.83
C THR A 107 -16.76 -13.13 -11.29
N PRO A 108 -17.52 -14.04 -10.63
CA PRO A 108 -17.55 -14.11 -9.17
C PRO A 108 -16.15 -14.21 -8.53
N SER A 109 -15.23 -14.92 -9.19
CA SER A 109 -13.84 -15.04 -8.73
C SER A 109 -13.04 -13.75 -8.86
N ALA A 110 -13.23 -12.97 -9.93
CA ALA A 110 -12.56 -11.69 -10.12
C ALA A 110 -13.08 -10.65 -9.13
N VAL A 111 -14.40 -10.62 -8.91
CA VAL A 111 -15.03 -9.77 -7.91
C VAL A 111 -14.50 -10.10 -6.50
N ALA A 112 -14.45 -11.39 -6.14
CA ALA A 112 -13.90 -11.83 -4.86
C ALA A 112 -12.42 -11.45 -4.68
N LYS A 113 -11.60 -11.56 -5.73
CA LYS A 113 -10.18 -11.16 -5.70
C LYS A 113 -10.02 -9.66 -5.43
N LEU A 114 -10.76 -8.81 -6.12
CA LEU A 114 -10.68 -7.36 -5.94
C LEU A 114 -11.26 -6.90 -4.59
N ALA A 115 -12.37 -7.49 -4.15
CA ALA A 115 -12.92 -7.24 -2.83
C ALA A 115 -11.95 -7.67 -1.71
N THR A 116 -11.25 -8.78 -1.91
CA THR A 116 -10.17 -9.23 -1.01
C THR A 116 -9.01 -8.24 -1.01
N ALA A 117 -8.61 -7.73 -2.18
CA ALA A 117 -7.57 -6.71 -2.29
C ALA A 117 -7.92 -5.43 -1.51
N VAL A 118 -9.15 -4.93 -1.62
CA VAL A 118 -9.64 -3.81 -0.80
C VAL A 118 -9.53 -4.15 0.69
N ARG A 119 -10.08 -5.30 1.11
CA ARG A 119 -10.08 -5.71 2.52
C ARG A 119 -8.66 -5.80 3.10
N ASP A 120 -7.73 -6.39 2.36
CA ASP A 120 -6.39 -6.68 2.87
C ASP A 120 -5.51 -5.42 2.91
N ALA A 121 -5.66 -4.52 1.94
CA ALA A 121 -5.07 -3.18 1.99
C ALA A 121 -5.63 -2.38 3.17
N ALA A 122 -6.97 -2.32 3.32
CA ALA A 122 -7.65 -1.60 4.40
C ALA A 122 -7.27 -2.10 5.79
N ARG A 123 -7.15 -3.43 5.96
CA ARG A 123 -6.73 -4.01 7.25
C ARG A 123 -5.32 -3.56 7.62
N ALA A 124 -4.40 -3.52 6.65
CA ALA A 124 -3.05 -3.07 6.88
C ALA A 124 -2.99 -1.56 7.16
N GLU A 125 -3.71 -0.77 6.35
CA GLU A 125 -3.83 0.69 6.45
C GLU A 125 -4.35 1.10 7.83
N GLY A 126 -5.54 0.59 8.20
CA GLY A 126 -6.20 0.90 9.47
C GLY A 126 -5.35 0.50 10.66
N SER A 127 -4.73 -0.67 10.63
CA SER A 127 -3.82 -1.08 11.71
C SER A 127 -2.67 -0.08 11.89
N ILE A 128 -2.07 0.40 10.79
CA ILE A 128 -0.99 1.40 10.84
C ILE A 128 -1.48 2.72 11.41
N ARG A 129 -2.61 3.23 10.91
CA ARG A 129 -3.21 4.49 11.36
C ARG A 129 -3.56 4.43 12.85
N ASP A 130 -4.17 3.34 13.31
CA ASP A 130 -4.56 3.16 14.70
C ASP A 130 -3.35 3.09 15.62
N PHE A 131 -2.33 2.29 15.28
CA PHE A 131 -1.15 2.16 16.12
C PHE A 131 -0.37 3.47 16.21
N ILE A 132 -0.07 4.12 15.08
CA ILE A 132 0.66 5.39 15.09
C ILE A 132 -0.18 6.51 15.72
N GLY A 133 -1.49 6.51 15.50
CA GLY A 133 -2.44 7.40 16.16
C GLY A 133 -2.41 7.24 17.69
N ALA A 134 -2.45 6.01 18.19
CA ALA A 134 -2.33 5.73 19.62
C ALA A 134 -0.96 6.17 20.17
N MET A 135 0.14 5.83 19.49
CA MET A 135 1.49 6.25 19.87
C MET A 135 1.64 7.78 19.90
N ALA A 136 0.96 8.49 19.00
CA ALA A 136 0.93 9.96 19.00
C ALA A 136 0.20 10.55 20.20
N GLN A 137 -0.81 9.85 20.74
CA GLN A 137 -1.56 10.27 21.92
C GLN A 137 -0.90 9.87 23.24
N ILE A 138 -0.05 8.85 23.24
CA ILE A 138 0.78 8.48 24.40
C ILE A 138 1.97 9.44 24.46
N SER A 139 1.69 10.65 24.94
CA SER A 139 2.66 11.72 25.13
C SER A 139 2.27 12.56 26.34
N THR A 140 3.27 12.99 27.10
CA THR A 140 3.09 14.01 28.13
C THR A 140 2.90 15.39 27.51
N THR A 141 2.18 16.30 28.19
CA THR A 141 1.97 17.68 27.74
C THR A 141 3.10 18.62 28.14
N SER A 142 3.71 18.40 29.31
CA SER A 142 4.75 19.25 29.91
C SER A 142 6.06 18.52 30.19
N GLY A 143 6.12 17.21 29.94
CA GLY A 143 7.29 16.38 30.15
C GLY A 143 8.11 16.21 28.88
N THR A 144 9.13 15.36 28.97
CA THR A 144 9.89 14.91 27.81
C THR A 144 9.35 13.60 27.25
N ASP A 145 8.44 12.92 27.93
CA ASP A 145 8.10 11.54 27.61
C ASP A 145 6.96 11.47 26.58
N GLY A 146 7.05 10.46 25.71
CA GLY A 146 6.09 10.21 24.66
C GLY A 146 6.58 9.12 23.72
N CYS A 147 5.71 8.59 22.89
CA CYS A 147 6.01 7.40 22.10
C CYS A 147 6.49 7.67 20.67
N LEU A 148 6.35 8.89 20.17
CA LEU A 148 6.86 9.31 18.86
C LEU A 148 7.84 10.48 19.00
N GLU A 149 8.90 10.44 18.19
CA GLU A 149 9.77 11.59 17.96
C GLU A 149 9.05 12.63 17.08
N ARG A 150 9.36 13.93 17.23
CA ARG A 150 8.92 14.98 16.30
C ARG A 150 9.35 14.67 14.87
N GLU A 151 8.54 15.09 13.90
CA GLU A 151 8.82 14.87 12.48
C GLU A 151 10.14 15.48 11.99
N THR A 152 10.58 16.58 12.63
CA THR A 152 11.87 17.22 12.35
C THR A 152 13.08 16.37 12.75
N GLY A 153 12.85 15.25 13.44
CA GLY A 153 13.88 14.56 14.20
C GLY A 153 14.37 15.41 15.38
N SER A 154 15.47 14.99 16.01
CA SER A 154 16.22 15.61 17.13
C SER A 154 16.03 14.97 18.51
N ASP A 155 15.56 13.73 18.59
CA ASP A 155 15.29 13.02 19.85
C ASP A 155 14.34 13.83 20.77
N THR A 156 13.44 14.61 20.17
CA THR A 156 12.41 15.39 20.86
C THR A 156 11.07 14.70 20.74
N HIS A 157 10.29 14.64 21.83
CA HIS A 157 8.97 14.03 21.78
C HIS A 157 8.01 14.87 20.92
N ARG A 158 7.14 14.18 20.19
CA ARG A 158 5.99 14.74 19.50
C ARG A 158 4.85 14.95 20.51
N PRO A 159 4.42 16.19 20.82
CA PRO A 159 3.26 16.42 21.67
C PRO A 159 1.99 15.79 21.11
N HIS A 160 1.07 15.39 22.00
CA HIS A 160 -0.23 14.83 21.59
C HIS A 160 -1.08 15.83 20.79
N SER A 161 -0.86 17.13 20.98
CA SER A 161 -1.60 18.23 20.35
C SER A 161 -1.19 18.47 18.91
N ASP A 162 0.00 17.99 18.51
CA ASP A 162 0.47 18.14 17.15
C ASP A 162 -0.41 17.27 16.25
N GLY A 163 -1.00 17.88 15.23
CA GLY A 163 -1.73 17.14 14.19
C GLY A 163 -0.78 16.40 13.26
N PHE A 164 -1.28 15.38 12.57
CA PHE A 164 -0.52 14.81 11.45
C PHE A 164 -0.47 15.81 10.28
N SER A 165 0.68 16.00 9.66
CA SER A 165 0.88 16.92 8.54
C SER A 165 2.07 16.46 7.67
N GLY A 166 2.24 17.05 6.48
CA GLY A 166 3.36 16.69 5.61
C GLY A 166 3.52 15.18 5.41
N HIS A 167 4.68 14.63 5.78
CA HIS A 167 5.00 13.21 5.63
C HIS A 167 4.20 12.27 6.54
N SER A 168 3.63 12.76 7.64
CA SER A 168 2.78 11.96 8.53
C SER A 168 1.30 11.99 8.18
N SER A 169 0.90 12.81 7.21
CA SER A 169 -0.52 13.01 6.85
C SER A 169 -1.26 11.71 6.53
N GLY A 170 -0.57 10.68 6.02
CA GLY A 170 -1.12 9.36 5.76
C GLY A 170 -1.58 8.57 7.00
N CYS A 171 -1.18 8.99 8.21
CA CYS A 171 -1.67 8.43 9.48
C CYS A 171 -2.98 9.08 9.98
N LYS A 172 -3.53 10.07 9.27
CA LYS A 172 -4.86 10.59 9.61
C LYS A 172 -5.92 9.53 9.33
N ILE A 173 -6.77 9.26 10.32
CA ILE A 173 -7.97 8.46 10.10
C ILE A 173 -8.94 9.27 9.24
N SER A 174 -9.36 8.69 8.12
CA SER A 174 -10.39 9.23 7.23
C SER A 174 -11.62 8.34 7.31
N THR A 175 -12.80 8.96 7.43
CA THR A 175 -14.10 8.27 7.29
C THR A 175 -14.77 8.60 5.96
N THR A 176 -14.00 9.15 5.02
CA THR A 176 -14.50 9.51 3.69
C THR A 176 -14.86 8.23 2.94
N ALA A 177 -15.94 8.29 2.15
CA ALA A 177 -16.31 7.18 1.29
C ALA A 177 -15.17 6.81 0.33
N LEU A 178 -14.94 5.52 0.13
CA LEU A 178 -13.93 5.02 -0.79
C LEU A 178 -14.24 5.46 -2.22
N ALA A 179 -13.33 6.22 -2.82
CA ALA A 179 -13.47 6.70 -4.20
C ALA A 179 -12.87 5.68 -5.19
N PRO A 180 -13.62 5.23 -6.22
CA PRO A 180 -13.12 4.30 -7.24
C PRO A 180 -12.25 5.02 -8.28
N THR A 181 -11.04 5.41 -7.90
CA THR A 181 -10.11 6.19 -8.72
C THR A 181 -8.92 5.35 -9.20
N ASP A 182 -8.51 5.51 -10.46
CA ASP A 182 -7.25 4.93 -10.93
C ASP A 182 -6.07 5.81 -10.52
N VAL A 183 -5.65 5.66 -9.27
CA VAL A 183 -4.51 6.37 -8.70
C VAL A 183 -3.24 5.52 -8.79
N ASP A 184 -2.11 6.18 -9.02
CA ASP A 184 -0.81 5.53 -8.99
C ASP A 184 -0.27 5.44 -7.57
N THR A 185 0.14 4.23 -7.21
CA THR A 185 0.88 3.96 -5.99
C THR A 185 2.36 4.23 -6.21
N GLN A 186 3.03 4.76 -5.19
CA GLN A 186 4.47 4.94 -5.15
C GLN A 186 5.11 3.89 -4.24
N HIS A 187 6.37 3.58 -4.49
CA HIS A 187 7.22 2.71 -3.66
C HIS A 187 6.82 1.23 -3.52
N PHE A 188 5.62 0.85 -3.95
CA PHE A 188 5.30 -0.56 -4.13
C PHE A 188 6.05 -1.12 -5.34
N THR A 189 6.77 -2.21 -5.12
CA THR A 189 7.57 -2.92 -6.11
C THR A 189 7.00 -4.31 -6.36
N GLN A 190 7.61 -5.07 -7.28
CA GLN A 190 7.20 -6.45 -7.49
C GLN A 190 7.42 -7.34 -6.26
N THR A 191 8.36 -7.01 -5.37
CA THR A 191 8.74 -7.85 -4.23
C THR A 191 8.25 -7.33 -2.88
N GLY A 192 7.94 -6.03 -2.78
CA GLY A 192 7.50 -5.41 -1.53
C GLY A 192 7.28 -3.90 -1.64
N TYR A 193 7.77 -3.16 -0.65
CA TYR A 193 7.62 -1.70 -0.52
C TYR A 193 8.96 -1.04 -0.13
N ASP A 194 9.35 0.03 -0.82
CA ASP A 194 10.65 0.71 -0.66
C ASP A 194 10.59 2.17 -0.18
N GLY A 195 9.49 2.60 0.43
CA GLY A 195 9.25 3.98 0.89
C GLY A 195 9.96 4.37 2.20
N GLY A 196 11.12 3.77 2.50
CA GLY A 196 11.91 4.01 3.72
C GLY A 196 11.77 2.91 4.80
N LEU A 197 11.09 1.81 4.47
CA LEU A 197 10.88 0.65 5.35
C LEU A 197 11.52 -0.64 4.82
N GLN A 198 12.24 -0.57 3.69
CA GLN A 198 12.72 -1.72 2.93
C GLN A 198 13.66 -2.64 3.70
N THR A 199 14.42 -2.09 4.67
CA THR A 199 15.32 -2.85 5.53
C THR A 199 14.73 -3.02 6.92
N ALA A 200 15.04 -4.15 7.55
CA ALA A 200 14.77 -4.35 8.97
C ALA A 200 15.54 -3.31 9.79
N ALA A 201 14.95 -2.87 10.89
CA ALA A 201 15.57 -1.91 11.80
C ALA A 201 15.74 -2.55 13.18
N ALA A 202 16.99 -2.63 13.62
CA ALA A 202 17.31 -2.92 15.02
C ALA A 202 16.92 -1.72 15.90
N VAL A 203 16.95 -1.92 17.22
CA VAL A 203 16.54 -0.93 18.23
C VAL A 203 17.20 0.42 17.95
N ALA A 204 18.51 0.46 17.72
CA ALA A 204 19.22 1.73 17.56
C ALA A 204 18.83 2.56 16.33
N THR A 205 18.35 1.89 15.28
CA THR A 205 17.83 2.55 14.08
C THR A 205 16.35 2.92 14.23
N ASN A 206 15.64 2.28 15.17
CA ASN A 206 14.19 2.36 15.29
C ASN A 206 13.71 3.29 16.42
N THR A 207 14.48 3.38 17.51
CA THR A 207 14.17 4.24 18.65
C THR A 207 15.25 5.29 18.88
N ASP A 208 14.84 6.42 19.47
CA ASP A 208 15.73 7.48 19.91
C ASP A 208 16.49 7.13 21.20
N THR A 209 17.28 8.08 21.70
CA THR A 209 18.12 7.93 22.89
C THR A 209 17.36 8.17 24.20
N GLY A 210 16.08 8.52 24.14
CA GLY A 210 15.24 8.83 25.31
C GLY A 210 14.86 7.59 26.10
N ALA A 211 15.76 7.07 26.94
CA ALA A 211 15.48 5.89 27.75
C ALA A 211 14.20 6.05 28.59
N ASN A 212 13.31 5.05 28.54
CA ASN A 212 12.01 5.02 29.23
C ASN A 212 10.97 6.07 28.79
N ALA A 213 11.17 6.77 27.67
CA ALA A 213 10.18 7.71 27.13
C ALA A 213 8.86 7.02 26.73
N CYS A 214 8.90 5.73 26.38
CA CYS A 214 7.75 4.95 25.94
C CYS A 214 7.82 3.49 26.40
N ALA A 215 6.83 3.02 27.17
CA ALA A 215 6.78 1.63 27.61
C ALA A 215 6.59 0.63 26.46
N LEU A 216 5.88 1.02 25.40
CA LEU A 216 5.59 0.17 24.23
C LEU A 216 6.82 -0.13 23.37
N THR A 217 7.92 0.61 23.56
CA THR A 217 9.19 0.39 22.87
C THR A 217 10.28 -0.22 23.76
N GLY A 218 9.90 -0.55 25.00
CA GLY A 218 10.76 -1.15 26.02
C GLY A 218 11.23 -2.57 25.69
N THR A 219 12.14 -3.09 26.51
CA THR A 219 12.59 -4.49 26.44
C THR A 219 11.51 -5.45 26.93
N LYS A 220 11.64 -6.73 26.56
CA LYS A 220 10.77 -7.79 27.09
C LYS A 220 10.99 -8.03 28.58
N GLY A 221 12.24 -8.09 29.04
CA GLY A 221 12.58 -8.57 30.38
C GLY A 221 12.18 -7.64 31.53
N THR A 222 12.04 -6.35 31.25
CA THR A 222 11.65 -5.33 32.24
C THR A 222 10.54 -4.45 31.69
N SER A 223 9.53 -5.08 31.08
CA SER A 223 8.44 -4.34 30.46
C SER A 223 7.51 -3.73 31.50
N ARG A 224 7.09 -2.49 31.25
CA ARG A 224 6.04 -1.81 32.03
C ARG A 224 4.63 -2.04 31.45
N LEU A 225 4.49 -2.95 30.49
CA LEU A 225 3.19 -3.35 29.93
C LEU A 225 2.49 -4.42 30.78
N LEU A 226 3.24 -5.10 31.63
CA LEU A 226 2.73 -6.05 32.62
C LEU A 226 2.76 -5.40 34.00
N ASP A 227 1.88 -5.84 34.89
CA ASP A 227 1.90 -5.42 36.29
C ASP A 227 3.11 -6.05 37.00
N GLY A 228 4.10 -5.21 37.32
CA GLY A 228 5.35 -5.64 37.94
C GLY A 228 5.25 -5.92 39.44
N GLN A 229 4.10 -5.74 40.08
CA GLN A 229 3.99 -5.81 41.54
C GLN A 229 4.41 -7.18 42.13
N ASN A 230 4.29 -8.27 41.37
CA ASN A 230 4.68 -9.62 41.80
C ASN A 230 5.94 -10.17 41.10
N GLY A 231 6.69 -9.34 40.38
CA GLY A 231 7.88 -9.76 39.63
C GLY A 231 7.62 -10.26 38.21
N ASP A 232 6.35 -10.29 37.76
CA ASP A 232 5.94 -10.71 36.42
C ASP A 232 6.13 -9.59 35.38
N THR A 233 7.35 -9.07 35.25
CA THR A 233 7.68 -7.97 34.32
C THR A 233 8.17 -8.45 32.96
N ALA A 234 8.34 -9.76 32.77
CA ALA A 234 8.90 -10.34 31.57
C ALA A 234 7.81 -10.74 30.57
N ILE A 235 7.84 -10.15 29.37
CA ILE A 235 6.99 -10.59 28.26
C ILE A 235 7.62 -11.83 27.62
N GLU A 236 6.98 -12.99 27.75
CA GLU A 236 7.44 -14.24 27.12
C GLU A 236 7.08 -14.31 25.62
N GLY A 237 5.92 -13.76 25.24
CA GLY A 237 5.48 -13.68 23.84
C GLY A 237 6.26 -12.67 23.00
N SER A 238 5.91 -12.53 21.72
CA SER A 238 6.48 -11.51 20.82
C SER A 238 5.37 -10.59 20.30
N PRO A 239 4.90 -9.61 21.11
CA PRO A 239 3.89 -8.66 20.67
C PRO A 239 4.35 -7.92 19.41
N SER A 240 3.46 -7.82 18.43
CA SER A 240 3.71 -7.18 17.15
C SER A 240 2.62 -6.17 16.80
N PHE A 241 3.02 -5.06 16.20
CA PHE A 241 2.18 -3.90 15.92
C PHE A 241 2.68 -3.20 14.66
N PRO A 242 1.91 -2.31 14.05
CA PRO A 242 0.73 -2.68 13.30
C PRO A 242 1.07 -3.64 12.16
N SER A 243 0.17 -4.58 11.85
CA SER A 243 0.35 -5.54 10.75
C SER A 243 1.66 -6.36 10.80
N GLY A 244 2.28 -6.47 11.98
CA GLY A 244 3.58 -7.11 12.20
C GLY A 244 4.81 -6.25 11.87
N LEU A 245 4.63 -4.97 11.50
CA LEU A 245 5.72 -4.09 11.06
C LEU A 245 6.77 -3.84 12.16
N TYR A 246 6.31 -3.57 13.37
CA TYR A 246 7.08 -3.41 14.59
C TYR A 246 6.81 -4.58 15.53
N TYR A 247 7.77 -4.91 16.37
CA TYR A 247 7.58 -5.92 17.40
C TYR A 247 8.52 -5.68 18.57
N ILE A 248 8.08 -6.08 19.76
CA ILE A 248 8.90 -5.98 20.97
C ILE A 248 9.89 -7.14 20.97
N HIS A 249 11.17 -6.84 20.77
CA HIS A 249 12.27 -7.79 20.88
C HIS A 249 12.87 -7.77 22.30
N THR A 250 13.68 -8.77 22.66
CA THR A 250 14.39 -8.84 23.95
C THR A 250 15.13 -7.56 24.29
N ASN A 251 15.65 -6.85 23.28
CA ASN A 251 16.47 -5.65 23.43
C ASN A 251 15.69 -4.34 23.25
N GLY A 252 14.37 -4.38 23.01
CA GLY A 252 13.56 -3.21 22.66
C GLY A 252 12.79 -3.40 21.36
N THR A 253 12.02 -2.40 20.94
CA THR A 253 11.22 -2.52 19.71
C THR A 253 12.06 -2.47 18.44
N GLN A 254 11.87 -3.48 17.60
CA GLN A 254 12.48 -3.60 16.28
C GLN A 254 11.42 -3.48 15.19
N ARG A 255 11.87 -3.36 13.94
CA ARG A 255 11.03 -3.27 12.75
C ARG A 255 11.39 -4.35 11.72
N GLN A 256 10.38 -4.99 11.17
CA GLN A 256 10.50 -5.89 10.03
C GLN A 256 10.80 -5.13 8.73
N ALA A 257 11.42 -5.81 7.78
CA ALA A 257 11.71 -5.29 6.45
C ALA A 257 10.46 -5.34 5.56
N THR A 258 10.22 -4.30 4.75
CA THR A 258 9.14 -4.31 3.74
C THR A 258 9.64 -4.55 2.31
N GLY A 259 10.95 -4.63 2.07
CA GLY A 259 11.50 -4.77 0.71
C GLY A 259 11.17 -6.10 0.02
N SER A 260 10.81 -7.12 0.80
CA SER A 260 10.57 -8.49 0.33
C SER A 260 9.33 -9.12 1.00
N LEU A 261 8.20 -8.43 0.95
CA LEU A 261 6.92 -8.91 1.50
C LEU A 261 6.37 -10.15 0.80
N SER A 262 6.73 -10.36 -0.47
CA SER A 262 6.36 -11.55 -1.25
C SER A 262 6.73 -12.88 -0.57
N MET A 263 7.73 -12.91 0.31
CA MET A 263 8.19 -14.12 1.03
C MET A 263 7.84 -14.12 2.55
N ALA A 264 7.04 -13.17 3.03
CA ALA A 264 6.93 -12.86 4.46
C ALA A 264 5.77 -13.55 5.22
N GLU A 265 5.34 -14.74 4.78
CA GLU A 265 4.10 -15.40 5.28
C GLU A 265 4.06 -15.64 6.79
N ALA A 266 5.19 -15.94 7.44
CA ALA A 266 5.21 -16.29 8.86
C ALA A 266 5.26 -15.08 9.81
N THR A 267 5.81 -13.93 9.38
CA THR A 267 6.15 -12.82 10.29
C THR A 267 5.32 -11.57 10.05
N THR A 268 4.89 -11.30 8.82
CA THR A 268 4.05 -10.12 8.48
C THR A 268 2.92 -10.47 7.51
N PRO A 269 2.06 -11.46 7.83
CA PRO A 269 1.04 -11.96 6.91
C PRO A 269 0.09 -10.87 6.41
N THR A 270 -0.25 -9.90 7.26
CA THR A 270 -1.12 -8.77 6.89
C THR A 270 -0.43 -7.84 5.88
N LEU A 271 0.86 -7.54 6.04
CA LEU A 271 1.60 -6.71 5.07
C LEU A 271 1.83 -7.46 3.76
N LYS A 272 2.05 -8.78 3.81
CA LYS A 272 2.10 -9.61 2.60
C LYS A 272 0.76 -9.57 1.86
N ALA A 273 -0.35 -9.79 2.55
CA ALA A 273 -1.68 -9.76 1.92
C ALA A 273 -1.96 -8.39 1.27
N ALA A 274 -1.55 -7.30 1.92
CA ALA A 274 -1.64 -5.96 1.36
C ALA A 274 -0.73 -5.74 0.13
N HIS A 275 0.45 -6.35 0.10
CA HIS A 275 1.32 -6.36 -1.08
C HIS A 275 0.71 -7.18 -2.23
N ASP A 276 0.14 -8.36 -1.94
CA ASP A 276 -0.57 -9.18 -2.92
C ASP A 276 -1.82 -8.45 -3.46
N ALA A 277 -2.49 -7.65 -2.63
CA ALA A 277 -3.55 -6.75 -3.04
C ALA A 277 -3.05 -5.72 -4.06
N TYR A 278 -1.93 -5.05 -3.78
CA TYR A 278 -1.28 -4.16 -4.75
C TYR A 278 -1.01 -4.86 -6.08
N LEU A 279 -0.40 -6.05 -6.06
CA LEU A 279 -0.14 -6.82 -7.28
C LEU A 279 -1.43 -7.13 -8.06
N THR A 280 -2.51 -7.45 -7.35
CA THR A 280 -3.83 -7.72 -7.95
C THR A 280 -4.39 -6.50 -8.68
N THR A 281 -4.06 -5.27 -8.27
CA THR A 281 -4.55 -4.04 -8.92
C THR A 281 -3.76 -3.61 -10.16
N LYS A 282 -2.67 -4.31 -10.51
CA LYS A 282 -1.77 -3.91 -11.62
C LYS A 282 -2.39 -4.06 -13.01
N TYR A 283 -3.39 -4.91 -13.19
CA TYR A 283 -4.03 -5.04 -14.50
C TYR A 283 -4.91 -3.82 -14.79
N THR A 284 -5.09 -3.53 -16.06
CA THR A 284 -6.01 -2.49 -16.54
C THR A 284 -7.29 -3.18 -17.05
N PRO A 285 -8.47 -2.82 -16.55
CA PRO A 285 -9.72 -3.45 -16.93
C PRO A 285 -10.20 -2.92 -18.29
N ALA A 286 -11.08 -3.67 -18.94
CA ALA A 286 -11.79 -3.18 -20.13
C ALA A 286 -12.56 -1.90 -19.80
N SER A 287 -12.24 -0.82 -20.51
CA SER A 287 -12.90 0.47 -20.39
C SER A 287 -13.64 0.81 -21.67
N TYR A 288 -14.75 1.56 -21.56
CA TYR A 288 -15.43 2.08 -22.73
C TYR A 288 -14.53 3.03 -23.52
N LYS A 289 -14.51 2.83 -24.83
CA LYS A 289 -13.90 3.75 -25.80
C LYS A 289 -14.87 3.93 -26.95
N PHE A 290 -15.28 5.18 -27.18
CA PHE A 290 -15.97 5.53 -28.42
C PHE A 290 -14.97 5.50 -29.57
N GLU A 291 -15.33 4.86 -30.67
CA GLU A 291 -14.51 4.81 -31.87
C GLU A 291 -15.24 5.50 -33.02
N THR A 292 -14.55 6.44 -33.68
CA THR A 292 -15.05 7.05 -34.91
C THR A 292 -15.06 6.02 -36.05
N ALA A 293 -15.70 6.36 -37.18
CA ALA A 293 -15.70 5.49 -38.34
C ALA A 293 -14.27 5.16 -38.84
N GLU A 294 -13.34 6.11 -38.77
CA GLU A 294 -11.92 5.91 -39.10
C GLU A 294 -11.26 4.95 -38.12
N GLN A 295 -11.53 5.09 -36.82
CA GLN A 295 -10.97 4.23 -35.79
C GLN A 295 -11.53 2.80 -35.86
N LEU A 296 -12.82 2.65 -36.18
CA LEU A 296 -13.44 1.34 -36.37
C LEU A 296 -12.82 0.56 -37.54
N LYS A 297 -12.42 1.24 -38.62
CA LYS A 297 -11.75 0.58 -39.76
C LYS A 297 -10.42 -0.05 -39.36
N GLU A 298 -9.73 0.53 -38.38
CA GLU A 298 -8.47 0.01 -37.84
C GLU A 298 -8.67 -1.02 -36.73
N SER A 299 -9.86 -1.08 -36.13
CA SER A 299 -10.19 -2.01 -35.03
C SER A 299 -10.22 -3.46 -35.52
N PRO A 300 -9.33 -4.35 -35.04
CA PRO A 300 -9.29 -5.76 -35.46
C PRO A 300 -10.62 -6.49 -35.20
N ASP A 301 -11.24 -6.22 -34.05
CA ASP A 301 -12.52 -6.81 -33.66
C ASP A 301 -13.64 -6.39 -34.61
N PHE A 302 -13.71 -5.09 -34.93
CA PHE A 302 -14.71 -4.58 -35.87
C PHE A 302 -14.47 -5.12 -37.28
N ARG A 303 -13.22 -5.17 -37.76
CA ARG A 303 -12.87 -5.73 -39.07
C ARG A 303 -13.32 -7.19 -39.19
N THR A 304 -13.13 -7.98 -38.14
CA THR A 304 -13.56 -9.39 -38.09
C THR A 304 -15.08 -9.50 -38.17
N ILE A 305 -15.81 -8.74 -37.34
CA ILE A 305 -17.28 -8.71 -37.34
C ILE A 305 -17.84 -8.23 -38.68
N TYR A 306 -17.24 -7.18 -39.25
CA TYR A 306 -17.64 -6.61 -40.53
C TYR A 306 -17.41 -7.60 -41.68
N ALA A 307 -16.30 -8.33 -41.67
CA ALA A 307 -16.03 -9.36 -42.68
C ALA A 307 -17.06 -10.50 -42.62
N MET A 308 -17.42 -10.96 -41.41
CA MET A 308 -18.44 -12.00 -41.25
C MET A 308 -19.81 -11.53 -41.76
N LEU A 309 -20.27 -10.35 -41.35
CA LEU A 309 -21.65 -9.91 -41.60
C LEU A 309 -21.86 -9.21 -42.96
N VAL A 310 -20.87 -8.46 -43.42
CA VAL A 310 -20.99 -7.68 -44.67
C VAL A 310 -20.38 -8.44 -45.84
N LYS A 311 -19.24 -9.12 -45.64
CA LYS A 311 -18.58 -9.88 -46.71
C LYS A 311 -19.03 -11.35 -46.78
N LYS A 312 -19.84 -11.84 -45.82
CA LYS A 312 -20.34 -13.22 -45.74
C LYS A 312 -19.21 -14.28 -45.78
N LYS A 313 -18.04 -13.98 -45.21
CA LYS A 313 -16.95 -14.96 -45.09
C LYS A 313 -17.20 -15.82 -43.84
N ASP A 314 -17.41 -17.12 -44.02
CA ASP A 314 -17.32 -18.11 -42.94
C ASP A 314 -15.83 -18.31 -42.59
N THR A 315 -15.41 -17.95 -41.38
CA THR A 315 -14.02 -18.10 -40.92
C THR A 315 -13.72 -19.46 -40.29
N LEU A 316 -14.60 -20.46 -40.42
CA LEU A 316 -14.27 -21.85 -40.11
C LEU A 316 -13.64 -22.53 -41.33
N GLY A 317 -12.36 -22.22 -41.56
CA GLY A 317 -11.47 -23.02 -42.39
C GLY A 317 -11.31 -22.53 -43.82
N GLN A 318 -10.35 -21.62 -44.05
CA GLN A 318 -9.45 -21.70 -45.20
C GLN A 318 -8.22 -20.82 -44.95
N PRO A 319 -6.99 -21.35 -45.09
CA PRO A 319 -5.77 -20.56 -44.99
C PRO A 319 -5.68 -19.58 -46.18
N GLU A 320 -5.21 -18.37 -45.90
CA GLU A 320 -5.02 -17.31 -46.88
C GLU A 320 -3.89 -17.66 -47.88
N GLU A 321 -4.18 -17.53 -49.17
CA GLU A 321 -3.21 -17.16 -50.23
C GLU A 321 -3.36 -15.66 -50.52
#